data_AF-A0A7V9UE46-F1
#
_entry.id   AF-A0A7V9UE46-F1
#
_cell.length_a   1.000
_cell.length_b   1.000
_cell.length_c   1.000
_cell.angle_alpha   90.00
_cell.angle_beta   90.00
_cell.angle_gamma   90.00
#
_symmetry.space_group_name_H-M   'P 1'
#
loop_
_entity.id
_entity.type
_entity.pdbx_description
1 polymer ?
#
loop_
_entity_poly.entity_id
_entity_poly.type
_entity_poly.pdbx_seq_one_letter_code
_entity_poly.pdbx_strand_id
1 'polypeptide(L)'
;MIDPMEFPQPDERKTYPPDCTVCMGTVAEDVVTLTYPVSRGSSAVQVVTGVTGGVCKQCGEIYLLAETVEEIDRILASPPEREETHPVWSYAHGA
;
A
#
# COMPACT_ATOMS: atom_id res chain seq x y z
N MET A 1 -4.12 -40.48 6.30
CA MET A 1 -3.21 -39.37 6.67
C MET A 1 -3.20 -38.45 5.47
N ILE A 2 -3.76 -37.26 5.61
CA ILE A 2 -3.77 -36.27 4.52
C ILE A 2 -2.39 -35.62 4.59
N ASP A 3 -1.64 -35.76 3.50
CA ASP A 3 -0.37 -35.06 3.28
C ASP A 3 -0.61 -33.57 3.51
N PRO A 4 0.06 -32.89 4.46
CA PRO A 4 -0.11 -31.46 4.63
C PRO A 4 0.36 -30.84 3.31
N MET A 5 -0.60 -30.35 2.52
CA MET A 5 -0.32 -29.59 1.30
C MET A 5 0.69 -28.52 1.67
N GLU A 6 1.96 -28.73 1.31
CA GLU A 6 2.99 -27.72 1.42
C GLU A 6 2.56 -26.60 0.50
N PHE A 7 2.03 -25.53 1.09
CA PHE A 7 1.81 -24.30 0.35
C PHE A 7 3.17 -23.91 -0.24
N PRO A 8 3.30 -23.76 -1.57
CA PRO A 8 4.54 -23.32 -2.15
C PRO A 8 4.90 -21.99 -1.51
N GLN A 9 6.14 -21.89 -1.03
CA GLN A 9 6.66 -20.64 -0.48
C GLN A 9 6.46 -19.56 -1.54
N PRO A 10 5.87 -18.40 -1.21
CA PRO A 10 5.70 -17.33 -2.18
C PRO A 10 7.07 -16.96 -2.72
N ASP A 11 7.20 -16.92 -4.06
CA ASP A 11 8.44 -16.50 -4.71
C ASP A 11 8.81 -15.10 -4.19
N GLU A 12 9.98 -14.95 -3.57
CA GLU A 12 10.52 -13.66 -3.15
C GLU A 12 10.82 -12.82 -4.40
N ARG A 13 9.82 -12.08 -4.87
CA ARG A 13 9.99 -11.17 -6.01
C ARG A 13 10.88 -10.02 -5.59
N LYS A 14 11.95 -9.81 -6.35
CA LYS A 14 12.88 -8.68 -6.21
C LYS A 14 12.62 -7.54 -7.19
N THR A 15 11.60 -7.70 -8.04
CA THR A 15 11.25 -6.76 -9.10
C THR A 15 9.74 -6.69 -9.24
N TYR A 16 9.26 -5.52 -9.67
CA TYR A 16 7.86 -5.31 -10.00
C TYR A 16 7.46 -6.07 -11.28
N PRO A 17 6.19 -6.47 -11.44
CA PRO A 17 5.71 -6.98 -12.73
C PRO A 17 5.91 -5.89 -13.81
N PRO A 18 6.27 -6.25 -15.06
CA PRO A 18 6.44 -5.25 -16.12
C PRO A 18 5.10 -4.62 -16.55
N ASP A 19 4.02 -5.39 -16.44
CA ASP A 19 2.68 -5.01 -16.87
C ASP A 19 1.70 -5.05 -15.69
N CYS A 20 0.79 -4.08 -15.66
CA CYS A 20 -0.23 -3.97 -14.65
C CYS A 20 -1.28 -5.09 -14.80
N THR A 21 -1.55 -5.80 -13.71
CA THR A 21 -2.58 -6.85 -13.62
C THR A 21 -4.01 -6.33 -13.79
N VAL A 22 -4.24 -5.02 -13.63
CA VAL A 22 -5.56 -4.40 -13.73
C VAL A 22 -5.85 -3.89 -15.15
N CYS A 23 -4.93 -3.12 -15.73
CA CYS A 23 -5.16 -2.44 -17.02
C CYS A 23 -4.16 -2.82 -18.13
N MET A 24 -3.20 -3.71 -17.85
CA MET A 24 -2.11 -4.09 -18.77
C MET A 24 -1.15 -2.95 -19.15
N GLY A 25 -1.25 -1.79 -18.50
CA GLY A 25 -0.31 -0.68 -18.71
C GLY A 25 1.06 -0.93 -18.07
N THR A 26 2.10 -0.27 -18.57
CA THR A 26 3.48 -0.42 -18.08
C THR A 26 3.61 0.02 -16.62
N VAL A 27 4.27 -0.83 -15.84
CA VAL A 27 4.64 -0.57 -14.44
C VAL A 27 6.10 -0.15 -14.40
N ALA A 28 6.39 0.93 -13.69
CA ALA A 28 7.75 1.41 -13.46
C ALA A 28 7.94 1.76 -11.99
N GLU A 29 9.16 1.56 -11.49
CA GLU A 29 9.55 1.99 -10.14
C GLU A 29 9.35 3.50 -9.96
N ASP A 30 8.81 3.89 -8.82
CA ASP A 30 8.56 5.27 -8.43
C ASP A 30 8.52 5.42 -6.91
N VAL A 31 8.60 6.66 -6.42
CA VAL A 31 8.39 7.00 -5.02
C VAL A 31 6.92 7.31 -4.79
N VAL A 32 6.29 6.62 -3.84
CA VAL A 32 4.84 6.72 -3.63
C VAL A 32 4.49 7.31 -2.26
N THR A 33 3.25 7.80 -2.19
CA THR A 33 2.58 8.18 -0.94
C THR A 33 1.39 7.24 -0.74
N LEU A 34 1.36 6.55 0.40
CA LEU A 34 0.33 5.59 0.76
C LEU A 34 -0.50 6.11 1.92
N THR A 35 -1.81 5.87 1.84
CA THR A 35 -2.78 6.34 2.82
C THR A 35 -3.45 5.15 3.47
N TYR A 36 -3.24 4.97 4.77
CA TYR A 36 -3.78 3.86 5.56
C TYR A 36 -4.86 4.35 6.53
N PRO A 37 -6.07 3.76 6.50
CA PRO A 37 -7.06 4.01 7.54
C PRO A 37 -6.64 3.31 8.84
N VAL A 38 -6.71 4.02 9.97
CA VAL A 38 -6.45 3.41 11.27
C VAL A 38 -7.68 2.59 11.68
N SER A 39 -7.54 1.26 11.72
CA SER A 39 -8.65 0.30 11.84
C SER A 39 -9.28 0.19 13.26
N ARG A 40 -9.16 1.21 14.11
CA ARG A 40 -9.79 1.22 15.45
C ARG A 40 -10.38 2.57 15.83
N GLY A 41 -11.62 2.82 15.40
CA GLY A 41 -12.50 3.83 15.99
C GLY A 41 -12.09 5.31 15.86
N SER A 42 -10.91 5.60 15.31
CA SER A 42 -10.44 6.96 15.06
C SER A 42 -10.71 7.36 13.61
N SER A 43 -11.13 8.61 13.39
CA SER A 43 -11.14 9.25 12.06
C SER A 43 -9.73 9.60 11.56
N ALA A 44 -8.68 9.10 12.23
CA ALA A 44 -7.30 9.33 11.87
C ALA A 44 -6.91 8.51 10.63
N VAL A 45 -6.10 9.13 9.78
CA VAL A 45 -5.54 8.56 8.57
C VAL A 45 -4.03 8.66 8.69
N GLN A 46 -3.34 7.54 8.50
CA GLN A 46 -1.88 7.50 8.45
C GLN A 46 -1.43 7.70 7.01
N VAL A 47 -0.47 8.60 6.80
CA VAL A 47 0.12 8.87 5.49
C VAL A 47 1.59 8.50 5.53
N VAL A 48 2.00 7.55 4.70
CA VAL A 48 3.39 7.11 4.56
C VAL A 48 3.90 7.64 3.22
N THR A 49 4.91 8.51 3.28
CA THR A 49 5.50 9.13 2.09
C THR A 49 6.95 8.66 1.93
N GLY A 50 7.41 8.54 0.69
CA GLY A 50 8.84 8.32 0.41
C GLY A 50 9.25 6.86 0.27
N VAL A 51 8.28 5.94 0.13
CA VAL A 51 8.57 4.51 -0.07
C VAL A 51 8.58 4.15 -1.55
N THR A 52 9.43 3.21 -1.94
CA THR A 52 9.57 2.77 -3.34
C THR A 52 8.47 1.77 -3.70
N GLY A 53 7.79 1.97 -4.83
CA GLY A 53 6.78 1.05 -5.34
C GLY A 53 6.80 0.96 -6.86
N GLY A 54 6.28 -0.14 -7.40
CA GLY A 54 6.01 -0.26 -8.83
C GLY A 54 4.69 0.43 -9.13
N VAL A 55 4.70 1.48 -9.95
CA VAL A 55 3.50 2.25 -10.28
C VAL A 55 3.13 2.05 -11.73
N CYS A 56 1.89 1.63 -11.98
CA CYS A 56 1.33 1.62 -13.32
C CYS A 56 1.17 3.06 -13.83
N LYS A 57 1.84 3.41 -14.93
CA LYS A 57 1.82 4.77 -15.48
C LYS A 57 0.49 5.14 -16.15
N GLN A 58 -0.43 4.19 -16.30
CA GLN A 58 -1.74 4.40 -16.91
C GLN A 58 -2.86 4.57 -15.88
N CYS A 59 -2.99 3.64 -14.93
CA CYS A 59 -4.10 3.65 -13.96
C CYS A 59 -3.69 4.01 -12.52
N GLY A 60 -2.39 4.14 -12.25
CA GLY A 60 -1.88 4.48 -10.93
C GLY A 60 -1.84 3.33 -9.92
N GLU A 61 -2.10 2.09 -10.34
CA GLU A 61 -2.00 0.91 -9.47
C GLU A 61 -0.59 0.78 -8.89
N ILE A 62 -0.49 0.46 -7.60
CA ILE A 62 0.77 0.39 -6.86
C ILE A 62 1.06 -1.07 -6.46
N TYR A 63 2.26 -1.53 -6.77
CA TYR A 63 2.79 -2.83 -6.39
C TYR A 63 3.90 -2.64 -5.35
N LEU A 64 3.83 -3.38 -4.25
CA LEU A 64 4.83 -3.34 -3.17
C LEU A 64 5.60 -4.66 -3.14
N LEU A 65 6.92 -4.58 -2.97
CA LEU A 65 7.73 -5.75 -2.65
C LEU A 65 7.65 -6.05 -1.16
N ALA A 66 8.02 -7.28 -0.77
CA ALA A 66 8.03 -7.68 0.63
C ALA A 66 8.88 -6.74 1.50
N GLU A 67 10.08 -6.37 1.01
CA GLU A 67 10.98 -5.43 1.70
C GLU A 67 10.35 -4.04 1.91
N THR A 68 9.58 -3.55 0.93
CA THR A 68 8.86 -2.28 1.04
C THR A 68 7.76 -2.38 2.09
N VAL A 69 7.04 -3.50 2.14
CA VAL A 69 5.99 -3.72 3.15
C VAL A 69 6.60 -3.75 4.55
N GLU A 70 7.72 -4.43 4.74
CA GLU A 70 8.45 -4.44 6.02
C GLU A 70 8.98 -3.05 6.42
N GLU A 71 9.38 -2.23 5.46
CA GLU A 71 9.73 -0.83 5.70
C GLU A 71 8.51 -0.01 6.16
N ILE A 72 7.38 -0.14 5.47
CA ILE A 72 6.13 0.53 5.83
C ILE A 72 5.70 0.13 7.25
N ASP A 73 5.77 -1.15 7.60
CA ASP A 73 5.43 -1.62 8.94
C ASP A 73 6.33 -1.00 10.02
N ARG A 74 7.63 -0.86 9.74
CA ARG A 74 8.57 -0.18 10.66
C ARG A 74 8.27 1.30 10.80
N ILE A 75 7.91 1.98 9.71
CA ILE A 75 7.50 3.39 9.72
C ILE A 75 6.24 3.55 10.57
N LEU A 76 5.22 2.72 10.35
CA LEU A 76 3.94 2.79 11.07
C LEU A 76 4.05 2.40 12.55
N ALA A 77 5.06 1.60 12.92
CA ALA A 77 5.35 1.27 14.32
C ALA A 77 6.06 2.40 15.09
N SER A 78 6.54 3.44 14.39
CA SER A 78 7.25 4.57 14.97
C SER A 78 6.30 5.77 15.18
N PRO A 79 6.59 6.68 16.13
CA PRO A 79 5.84 7.93 16.26
C PRO A 79 5.88 8.75 14.95
N PRO A 80 4.77 9.38 14.55
CA PRO A 80 4.72 10.13 13.31
C PRO A 80 5.61 11.38 13.38
N GLU A 81 6.27 11.71 12.27
CA GLU A 81 7.06 12.94 12.15
C GLU A 81 6.17 14.20 12.17
N ARG A 82 4.91 14.05 11.75
CA ARG A 82 3.93 15.13 11.65
C ARG A 82 2.54 14.59 11.96
N GLU A 83 1.80 15.31 12.80
CA GLU A 83 0.41 15.03 13.14
C GLU A 83 -0.43 16.30 12.96
N GLU A 84 -1.53 16.21 12.22
CA GLU A 84 -2.41 17.35 11.94
C GLU A 84 -3.88 16.97 12.02
N THR A 85 -4.70 17.93 12.46
CA THR A 85 -6.16 17.81 12.52
C THR A 85 -6.78 18.75 11.49
N HIS A 86 -7.62 18.21 10.59
CA HIS A 86 -8.25 18.99 9.53
C HIS A 86 -9.78 19.05 9.65
N PRO A 87 -10.35 20.22 9.30
CA PRO A 87 -11.68 20.41 8.77
C PRO A 87 -12.27 19.30 7.92
N VAL A 88 -13.33 18.56 8.29
CA VAL A 88 -14.00 17.70 7.30
C VAL A 88 -15.50 17.97 7.28
N TRP A 89 -16.04 18.19 6.08
CA TRP A 89 -17.48 18.24 5.82
C TRP A 89 -17.90 16.94 5.16
N SER A 90 -18.94 16.29 5.70
CA SER A 90 -19.59 15.13 5.09
C SER A 90 -20.95 15.52 4.54
N TYR A 91 -21.26 15.03 3.33
CA TYR A 91 -22.53 15.25 2.68
C TYR A 91 -23.21 13.89 2.49
N ALA A 92 -24.40 13.70 3.06
CA ALA A 92 -25.21 12.52 2.78
C ALA A 92 -25.76 12.64 1.34
N HIS A 93 -25.69 11.55 0.56
CA HIS A 93 -26.42 11.50 -0.70
C HIS A 93 -27.92 11.53 -0.41
N GLY A 94 -28.68 12.32 -1.17
CA GLY A 94 -30.11 12.53 -0.95
C GLY A 94 -30.90 11.22 -0.86
N ALA A 95 -31.84 11.19 0.08
CA ALA A 95 -32.77 10.09 0.32
C ALA A 95 -33.65 9.75 -0.88
#